data_AF-A0A645HBB4-F1
#
_entry.id   AF-A0A645HBB4-F1
#
_cell.length_a   1.000
_cell.length_b   1.000
_cell.length_c   1.000
_cell.angle_alpha   90.00
_cell.angle_beta   90.00
_cell.angle_gamma   90.00
#
_symmetry.space_group_name_H-M   'P 1'
#
loop_
_entity.id
_entity.type
_entity.pdbx_description
1 polymer ?
#
loop_
_entity_poly.entity_id
_entity_poly.type
_entity_poly.pdbx_seq_one_letter_code
_entity_poly.pdbx_strand_id
1 'polypeptide(L)'
;MHEGIREALLAFGGKLRGFYDNGAVLTAIEARSSSPLRVTRDERGEGSIAGVYPAGEGAGMAGGIMSSAVDGMRAAQKLAESL
;
A
#
# COMPACT_ATOMS: atom_id res chain seq x y z
N MET A 1 5.64 5.77 -17.70
CA MET A 1 4.85 6.65 -16.79
C MET A 1 4.05 7.69 -17.58
N HIS A 2 4.69 8.52 -18.42
CA HIS A 2 3.99 9.58 -19.17
C HIS A 2 2.87 9.08 -20.10
N GLU A 3 3.07 7.94 -20.78
CA GLU A 3 2.08 7.37 -21.71
C GLU A 3 0.84 6.85 -20.98
N GLY A 4 1.02 6.04 -19.92
CA GLY A 4 -0.10 5.53 -19.12
C GLY A 4 -0.93 6.64 -18.45
N ILE A 5 -0.30 7.74 -18.02
CA ILE A 5 -1.03 8.91 -17.49
C ILE A 5 -1.84 9.58 -18.61
N ARG A 6 -1.27 9.78 -19.80
CA ARG A 6 -1.97 10.37 -20.95
C ARG A 6 -3.22 9.57 -21.32
N GLU A 7 -3.08 8.25 -21.44
CA GLU A 7 -4.19 7.35 -21.77
C GLU A 7 -5.28 7.37 -20.68
N ALA A 8 -4.87 7.34 -19.41
CA ALA A 8 -5.80 7.38 -18.28
C ALA A 8 -6.62 8.67 -18.23
N LEU A 9 -6.00 9.84 -18.51
CA LEU A 9 -6.72 11.12 -18.56
C LEU A 9 -7.83 11.10 -19.62
N LEU A 10 -7.52 10.65 -20.84
CA LEU A 10 -8.51 10.53 -21.92
C LEU A 10 -9.64 9.56 -21.54
N ALA A 11 -9.29 8.40 -21.00
CA ALA A 11 -10.26 7.40 -20.57
C ALA A 11 -11.17 7.91 -19.45
N PHE A 12 -10.63 8.68 -18.49
CA PHE A 12 -11.43 9.22 -17.39
C PHE A 12 -12.31 10.39 -17.81
N GLY A 13 -11.93 11.25 -18.75
CA GLY A 13 -12.85 12.28 -19.24
C GLY A 13 -14.03 11.72 -20.05
N GLY A 14 -13.92 10.51 -20.59
CA GLY A 14 -15.06 9.76 -21.13
C GLY A 14 -16.03 9.25 -20.05
N LYS A 15 -15.59 9.13 -18.79
CA LYS A 15 -16.39 8.65 -17.65
C LYS A 15 -16.91 9.78 -16.76
N LEU A 16 -16.12 10.84 -16.60
CA LEU A 16 -16.45 12.00 -15.80
C LEU A 16 -16.17 13.27 -16.60
N ARG A 17 -17.23 13.99 -16.98
CA ARG A 17 -17.11 15.27 -17.67
C ARG A 17 -16.28 16.25 -16.81
N GLY A 18 -15.30 16.89 -17.43
CA GLY A 18 -14.44 17.88 -16.77
C GLY A 18 -13.21 17.30 -16.06
N PHE A 19 -12.96 15.98 -16.15
CA PHE A 19 -11.84 15.33 -15.44
C PHE A 19 -10.45 15.89 -15.81
N TYR A 20 -10.25 16.38 -17.03
CA TYR A 20 -8.96 16.89 -17.53
C TYR A 20 -9.08 18.24 -18.26
N ASP A 21 -10.03 19.09 -17.88
CA ASP A 21 -10.22 20.40 -18.53
C ASP A 21 -8.96 21.29 -18.47
N ASN A 22 -8.90 22.32 -19.31
CA ASN A 22 -7.75 23.24 -19.40
C ASN A 22 -7.35 23.92 -18.08
N GLY A 23 -8.24 23.96 -17.08
CA GLY A 23 -7.97 24.48 -15.74
C GLY A 23 -7.54 23.43 -14.70
N ALA A 24 -7.51 22.15 -15.07
CA ALA A 24 -7.10 21.07 -14.18
C ALA A 24 -5.59 21.15 -13.88
N VAL A 25 -5.20 20.86 -12.64
CA VAL A 25 -3.81 20.96 -12.17
C VAL A 25 -3.26 19.57 -11.90
N LEU A 26 -2.09 19.28 -12.48
CA LEU A 26 -1.28 18.12 -12.14
C LEU A 26 -0.17 18.56 -11.18
N THR A 27 -0.25 18.09 -9.93
CA THR A 27 0.68 18.51 -8.88
C THR A 27 1.71 17.43 -8.60
N ALA A 28 2.97 17.71 -8.94
CA ALA A 28 4.15 16.95 -8.55
C ALA A 28 4.03 15.41 -8.74
N ILE A 29 4.92 14.65 -8.10
CA ILE A 29 4.96 13.18 -8.16
C ILE A 29 4.52 12.62 -6.81
N GLU A 30 3.58 11.70 -6.83
CA GLU A 30 3.22 10.86 -5.68
C GLU A 30 4.04 9.57 -5.72
N ALA A 31 5.09 9.48 -4.89
CA ALA A 31 6.07 8.38 -4.96
C ALA A 31 5.92 7.33 -3.84
N ARG A 32 5.02 7.53 -2.87
CA ARG A 32 4.91 6.72 -1.65
C ARG A 32 3.49 6.16 -1.45
N SER A 33 2.92 5.60 -2.51
CA SER A 33 1.58 5.01 -2.46
C SER A 33 1.53 3.65 -1.76
N SER A 34 2.68 2.98 -1.62
CA SER A 34 2.84 1.74 -0.84
C SER A 34 4.31 1.53 -0.48
N SER A 35 4.61 0.58 0.40
CA SER A 35 6.00 0.21 0.69
C SER A 35 6.69 -0.35 -0.58
N PRO A 36 7.94 0.09 -0.86
CA PRO A 36 8.73 -0.43 -1.97
C PRO A 36 9.36 -1.79 -1.65
N LEU A 37 9.19 -2.29 -0.42
CA LEU A 37 9.77 -3.54 0.06
C LEU A 37 8.70 -4.41 0.70
N ARG A 38 8.96 -5.72 0.68
CA ARG A 38 8.17 -6.70 1.42
C ARG A 38 9.09 -7.47 2.34
N VAL A 39 8.87 -7.34 3.65
CA VAL A 39 9.58 -8.13 4.66
C VAL A 39 8.84 -9.45 4.81
N THR A 40 9.41 -10.54 4.31
CA THR A 40 8.78 -11.86 4.32
C THR A 40 8.56 -12.35 5.76
N ARG A 41 7.44 -13.04 5.98
CA ARG A 41 7.13 -13.75 7.22
C ARG A 41 6.80 -15.20 6.92
N ASP A 42 7.04 -16.08 7.89
CA ASP A 42 6.63 -17.48 7.83
C ASP A 42 5.15 -17.66 8.25
N GLU A 43 4.70 -18.91 8.38
CA GLU A 43 3.34 -19.25 8.82
C GLU A 43 3.05 -18.88 10.28
N ARG A 44 4.10 -18.73 11.09
CA ARG A 44 4.01 -18.23 12.48
C ARG A 44 3.96 -16.71 12.52
N GLY A 45 4.08 -16.03 11.38
CA GLY A 45 4.07 -14.57 11.28
C GLY A 45 5.41 -13.94 11.65
N GLU A 46 6.47 -14.74 11.81
CA GLU A 46 7.79 -14.29 12.20
C GLU A 46 8.65 -13.98 10.96
N GLY A 47 9.50 -12.97 11.06
CA GLY A 47 10.47 -12.62 10.01
C GLY A 47 11.68 -13.56 10.01
N SER A 48 12.74 -13.16 9.31
CA SER A 48 14.02 -13.89 9.30
C SER A 48 14.78 -13.83 10.65
N ILE A 49 14.33 -12.99 11.57
CA ILE A 49 14.91 -12.83 12.91
C ILE A 49 13.87 -13.32 13.92
N ALA A 50 14.26 -14.29 14.75
CA ALA A 50 13.40 -14.81 15.81
C ALA A 50 12.97 -13.68 16.78
N GLY A 51 11.70 -13.70 17.18
CA GLY A 51 11.02 -12.69 17.97
C GLY A 51 10.56 -11.45 17.17
N VAL A 52 10.83 -11.35 15.87
CA VAL A 52 10.46 -10.17 15.06
C VAL A 52 9.23 -10.48 14.20
N TYR A 53 8.18 -9.65 14.33
CA TYR A 53 6.91 -9.77 13.61
C TYR A 53 6.66 -8.53 12.73
N PRO A 54 7.17 -8.50 11.48
CA PRO A 54 7.17 -7.29 10.65
C PRO A 54 5.77 -6.82 10.22
N ALA A 55 5.04 -5.97 10.94
CA ALA A 55 3.64 -5.63 10.66
C ALA A 55 3.36 -4.41 9.73
N GLY A 56 2.16 -4.34 9.16
CA GLY A 56 1.58 -3.18 8.49
C GLY A 56 2.11 -2.87 7.09
N GLU A 57 1.81 -1.66 6.62
CA GLU A 57 2.22 -1.17 5.30
C GLU A 57 3.74 -1.09 5.16
N GLY A 58 4.46 -0.64 6.19
CA GLY A 58 5.93 -0.55 6.16
C GLY A 58 6.59 -1.89 5.84
N ALA A 59 6.02 -2.99 6.34
CA ALA A 59 6.48 -4.35 6.04
C ALA A 59 5.97 -4.91 4.70
N GLY A 60 5.10 -4.18 4.00
CA GLY A 60 4.51 -4.59 2.73
C GLY A 60 3.36 -5.59 2.86
N MET A 61 2.67 -5.63 4.01
CA MET A 61 1.54 -6.55 4.25
C MET A 61 0.17 -5.86 4.29
N ALA A 62 0.14 -4.53 4.18
CA ALA A 62 -1.07 -3.72 4.12
C ALA A 62 -0.85 -2.50 3.20
N GLY A 63 -1.89 -1.71 2.96
CA GLY A 63 -1.85 -0.55 2.08
C GLY A 63 -2.86 0.53 2.45
N GLY A 64 -3.18 0.64 3.73
CA GLY A 64 -4.15 1.58 4.25
C GLY A 64 -4.39 1.40 5.75
N ILE A 65 -5.16 2.32 6.34
CA ILE A 65 -5.37 2.38 7.79
C ILE A 65 -5.99 1.08 8.31
N MET A 66 -7.12 0.66 7.73
CA MET A 66 -7.86 -0.51 8.21
C MET A 66 -7.07 -1.80 8.01
N SER A 67 -6.48 -1.99 6.83
CA SER A 67 -5.68 -3.20 6.56
C SER A 67 -4.43 -3.28 7.42
N SER A 68 -3.79 -2.14 7.73
CA SER A 68 -2.63 -2.11 8.64
C SER A 68 -3.02 -2.44 10.07
N ALA A 69 -4.18 -1.94 10.53
CA ALA A 69 -4.70 -2.29 11.85
C ALA A 69 -5.02 -3.79 11.96
N VAL A 70 -5.66 -4.37 10.95
CA VAL A 70 -5.99 -5.79 10.91
C VAL A 70 -4.73 -6.66 10.87
N ASP A 71 -3.73 -6.30 10.06
CA ASP A 71 -2.46 -7.03 10.03
C ASP A 71 -1.68 -6.90 11.35
N GLY A 72 -1.70 -5.72 11.98
CA GLY A 72 -1.14 -5.51 13.31
C GLY A 72 -1.79 -6.38 14.38
N MET A 73 -3.13 -6.49 14.37
CA MET A 73 -3.85 -7.39 15.29
C MET A 73 -3.45 -8.86 15.09
N ARG A 74 -3.31 -9.31 13.83
CA ARG A 74 -2.88 -10.67 13.52
C ARG A 74 -1.44 -10.94 13.97
N ALA A 75 -0.54 -9.98 13.76
CA ALA A 75 0.84 -10.07 14.25
C ALA A 75 0.89 -10.15 15.77
N ALA A 76 0.09 -9.34 16.47
CA ALA A 76 -0.02 -9.38 17.92
C ALA A 76 -0.59 -10.71 18.45
N GLN A 77 -1.60 -11.28 17.78
CA GLN A 77 -2.12 -12.62 18.12
C GLN A 77 -1.05 -13.70 17.93
N LYS A 78 -0.29 -13.67 16.83
CA LYS A 78 0.78 -14.61 16.55
C LYS A 78 1.94 -14.53 17.55
N LEU A 79 2.26 -13.31 17.98
CA LEU A 79 3.20 -13.08 19.07
C LEU A 79 2.66 -13.65 20.39
N ALA A 80 1.39 -13.43 20.72
CA ALA A 80 0.80 -13.94 21.95
C ALA A 80 0.74 -15.49 21.97
N GLU A 81 0.53 -16.13 20.82
CA GLU A 81 0.56 -17.60 20.66
C GLU A 81 1.94 -18.22 20.83
N SER A 82 3.03 -17.44 20.71
CA SER A 82 4.41 -17.94 20.77
C SER A 82 5.09 -17.77 22.14
N LEU A 83 4.43 -17.09 23.09
CA LEU A 83 4.85 -16.94 24.49
C LEU A 83 4.47 -18.15 25.34
#